data_AF-A0A2E8PXU7-F1
#
_entry.id   AF-A0A2E8PXU7-F1
#
_cell.length_a   1.000
_cell.length_b   1.000
_cell.length_c   1.000
_cell.angle_alpha   90.00
_cell.angle_beta   90.00
_cell.angle_gamma   90.00
#
_symmetry.space_group_name_H-M   'P 1'
#
loop_
_entity.id
_entity.type
_entity.pdbx_description
1 polymer ?
#
loop_
_entity_poly.entity_id
_entity_poly.type
_entity_poly.pdbx_seq_one_letter_code
_entity_poly.pdbx_strand_id
1 'polypeptide(L)'
;MSAREIQSLVKRCGDKDPDALKEFFRLYSSDIYNFPLRVFHLDEDAASDFYLYAFERLKTGQRFKSFQGKSSFRTWFYTVLRNMLIDWMRTVHEVKTVEKQKSDEDSRNLQWIETVADPETERPDDSSFMEHFHDILGQLPRDLNMVFKLVFIYYLDLEQDDWDYLKAETGAELTDIARRIAEQKNELAERSTGNQDQQDKITSLYLSILELKTKKSRLLAEMETRNVDPGEGAELDRIEHLIEKKQNQRDRLIQKRKKGHFVVRAPYRFVSDVLEIPEGSVSVMMSRIMDAFRMDPEIRKAILE
;
A
#
# COMPACT_ATOMS: atom_id res chain seq x y z
N MET A 1 -19.89 15.81 22.98
CA MET A 1 -19.97 17.26 22.69
C MET A 1 -21.41 17.62 22.34
N SER A 2 -21.91 18.72 22.89
CA SER A 2 -23.19 19.32 22.52
C SER A 2 -23.11 19.96 21.14
N ALA A 3 -24.27 20.19 20.51
CA ALA A 3 -24.33 20.84 19.19
C ALA A 3 -23.69 22.26 19.19
N ARG A 4 -23.79 22.98 20.31
CA ARG A 4 -23.18 24.32 20.48
C ARG A 4 -21.66 24.25 20.55
N GLU A 5 -21.10 23.27 21.26
CA GLU A 5 -19.66 23.05 21.33
C GLU A 5 -19.08 22.73 19.96
N ILE A 6 -19.76 21.86 19.19
CA ILE A 6 -19.34 21.51 17.83
C ILE A 6 -19.37 22.75 16.93
N GLN A 7 -20.41 23.57 17.01
CA GLN A 7 -20.49 24.78 16.21
C GLN A 7 -19.38 25.79 16.54
N SER A 8 -19.05 25.94 17.83
CA SER A 8 -17.92 26.76 18.28
C SER A 8 -16.59 26.24 17.75
N LEU A 9 -16.34 24.94 17.89
CA LEU A 9 -15.13 24.27 17.39
C LEU A 9 -14.97 24.49 15.88
N VAL A 10 -16.02 24.23 15.10
CA VAL A 10 -16.01 24.38 13.64
C VAL A 10 -15.75 25.82 13.21
N LYS A 11 -16.34 26.80 13.92
CA LYS A 11 -16.08 28.22 13.64
C LYS A 11 -14.60 28.56 13.84
N ARG A 12 -14.02 28.16 14.98
CA ARG A 12 -12.59 28.36 15.28
C ARG A 12 -11.68 27.65 14.28
N CYS A 13 -12.03 26.44 13.84
CA CYS A 13 -11.32 25.76 12.75
C CYS A 13 -11.36 26.58 11.45
N GLY A 14 -12.49 27.23 11.14
CA GLY A 14 -12.64 28.14 10.01
C GLY A 14 -11.73 29.37 10.07
N ASP A 15 -11.42 29.82 11.29
CA ASP A 15 -10.52 30.94 11.58
C ASP A 15 -9.04 30.50 11.67
N LYS A 16 -8.74 29.21 11.39
CA LYS A 16 -7.41 28.60 11.45
C LYS A 16 -6.78 28.62 12.85
N ASP A 17 -7.60 28.58 13.89
CA ASP A 17 -7.13 28.41 15.26
C ASP A 17 -6.42 27.04 15.42
N PRO A 18 -5.12 27.02 15.76
CA PRO A 18 -4.35 25.77 15.89
C PRO A 18 -4.91 24.80 16.92
N ASP A 19 -5.41 25.30 18.06
CA ASP A 19 -5.93 24.45 19.13
C ASP A 19 -7.27 23.83 18.72
N ALA A 20 -8.11 24.60 18.02
CA ALA A 20 -9.36 24.08 17.48
C ALA A 20 -9.11 23.03 16.40
N LEU A 21 -8.14 23.25 15.50
CA LEU A 21 -7.76 22.24 14.50
C LEU A 21 -7.21 20.98 15.15
N LYS A 22 -6.35 21.12 16.17
CA LYS A 22 -5.81 19.98 16.94
C LYS A 22 -6.93 19.19 17.60
N GLU A 23 -7.87 19.86 18.26
CA GLU A 23 -9.04 19.22 18.87
C GLU A 23 -9.93 18.55 17.83
N PHE A 24 -10.15 19.18 16.68
CA PHE A 24 -10.91 18.60 15.57
C PHE A 24 -10.28 17.29 15.06
N PHE A 25 -8.98 17.29 14.76
CA PHE A 25 -8.30 16.08 14.29
C PHE A 25 -8.25 15.00 15.36
N ARG A 26 -8.11 15.36 16.64
CA ARG A 26 -8.22 14.39 17.75
C ARG A 26 -9.57 13.68 17.76
N LEU A 27 -10.65 14.38 17.43
CA LEU A 27 -12.02 13.84 17.48
C LEU A 27 -12.46 13.10 16.21
N TYR A 28 -11.98 13.53 15.04
CA TYR A 28 -12.49 13.06 13.75
C TYR A 28 -11.45 12.36 12.87
N SER A 29 -10.21 12.18 13.34
CA SER A 29 -9.16 11.49 12.55
C SER A 29 -9.58 10.08 12.13
N SER A 30 -10.10 9.29 13.06
CA SER A 30 -10.61 7.94 12.76
C SER A 30 -11.81 7.96 11.81
N ASP A 31 -12.68 8.97 11.90
CA ASP A 31 -13.80 9.15 10.94
C ASP A 31 -13.27 9.43 9.51
N ILE A 32 -12.20 10.23 9.37
CA ILE A 32 -11.58 10.55 8.08
C ILE A 32 -10.91 9.31 7.49
N TYR A 33 -10.08 8.61 8.29
CA TYR A 33 -9.34 7.44 7.84
C TYR A 33 -10.27 6.28 7.45
N ASN A 34 -11.29 6.00 8.27
CA ASN A 34 -12.20 4.88 8.02
C ASN A 34 -13.25 5.16 6.94
N PHE A 35 -13.43 6.41 6.50
CA PHE A 35 -14.42 6.78 5.48
C PHE A 35 -14.22 6.03 4.14
N PRO A 36 -13.05 6.06 3.48
CA PRO A 36 -12.81 5.33 2.23
C PRO A 36 -12.97 3.81 2.39
N LEU A 37 -12.53 3.25 3.53
CA LEU A 37 -12.65 1.83 3.83
C LEU A 37 -14.11 1.38 3.89
N ARG A 38 -14.95 2.15 4.60
CA ARG A 38 -16.35 1.78 4.85
C ARG A 38 -17.29 2.09 3.67
N VAL A 39 -17.08 3.21 2.99
CA VAL A 39 -18.03 3.73 1.99
C VAL A 39 -17.67 3.27 0.57
N PHE A 40 -16.38 3.09 0.29
CA PHE A 40 -15.88 2.76 -1.05
C PHE A 40 -15.10 1.44 -1.09
N HIS A 41 -14.96 0.74 0.04
CA HIS A 41 -14.24 -0.55 0.14
C HIS A 41 -12.82 -0.47 -0.44
N LEU A 42 -12.16 0.67 -0.24
CA LEU A 42 -10.76 0.85 -0.62
C LEU A 42 -9.84 0.11 0.36
N ASP A 43 -8.57 -0.05 -0.03
CA ASP A 43 -7.54 -0.63 0.83
C ASP A 43 -6.96 0.38 1.82
N GLU A 44 -6.15 -0.11 2.77
CA GLU A 44 -5.53 0.71 3.81
C GLU A 44 -4.53 1.73 3.25
N ASP A 45 -3.85 1.41 2.15
CA ASP A 45 -2.94 2.31 1.46
C ASP A 45 -3.71 3.52 0.90
N ALA A 46 -4.80 3.27 0.17
CA ALA A 46 -5.70 4.30 -0.31
C ALA A 46 -6.33 5.12 0.83
N ALA A 47 -6.63 4.48 1.96
CA ALA A 47 -7.17 5.16 3.14
C ALA A 47 -6.14 6.12 3.77
N SER A 48 -4.90 5.67 3.90
CA SER A 48 -3.77 6.49 4.36
C SER A 48 -3.52 7.68 3.43
N ASP A 49 -3.44 7.43 2.12
CA ASP A 49 -3.24 8.48 1.11
C ASP A 49 -4.38 9.50 1.12
N PHE A 50 -5.63 9.02 1.18
CA PHE A 50 -6.79 9.89 1.30
C PHE A 50 -6.76 10.70 2.60
N TYR A 51 -6.38 10.10 3.72
CA TYR A 51 -6.27 10.80 4.99
C TYR A 51 -5.29 11.97 4.89
N LEU A 52 -4.10 11.76 4.33
CA LEU A 52 -3.11 12.81 4.12
C LEU A 52 -3.65 13.92 3.22
N TYR A 53 -4.26 13.54 2.09
CA TYR A 53 -4.94 14.47 1.18
C TYR A 53 -6.01 15.30 1.89
N ALA A 54 -6.77 14.67 2.78
CA ALA A 54 -7.86 15.29 3.51
C ALA A 54 -7.35 16.22 4.61
N PHE A 55 -6.35 15.77 5.36
CA PHE A 55 -5.65 16.53 6.39
C PHE A 55 -5.11 17.86 5.82
N GLU A 56 -4.40 17.79 4.69
CA GLU A 56 -3.83 18.96 4.01
C GLU A 56 -4.89 19.98 3.56
N ARG A 57 -6.08 19.52 3.17
CA ARG A 57 -7.19 20.41 2.76
C ARG A 57 -7.95 20.97 3.96
N LEU A 58 -8.19 20.17 4.99
CA LEU A 58 -8.96 20.56 6.16
C LEU A 58 -8.18 21.56 7.01
N LYS A 59 -6.85 21.41 7.16
CA LYS A 59 -6.02 22.36 7.92
C LYS A 59 -6.06 23.80 7.39
N THR A 60 -6.50 24.00 6.14
CA THR A 60 -6.65 25.35 5.55
C THR A 60 -7.81 26.16 6.17
N GLY A 61 -8.72 25.53 6.90
CA GLY A 61 -9.87 26.19 7.52
C GLY A 61 -11.04 26.46 6.56
N GLN A 62 -10.80 26.56 5.24
CA GLN A 62 -11.80 27.10 4.30
C GLN A 62 -13.07 26.27 4.21
N ARG A 63 -12.96 24.94 4.29
CA ARG A 63 -14.12 24.05 4.20
C ARG A 63 -15.06 24.23 5.38
N PHE A 64 -14.54 24.46 6.58
CA PHE A 64 -15.36 24.65 7.80
C PHE A 64 -16.28 25.88 7.71
N LYS A 65 -15.89 26.92 6.96
CA LYS A 65 -16.72 28.12 6.76
C LYS A 65 -18.04 27.85 6.04
N SER A 66 -18.14 26.73 5.32
CA SER A 66 -19.38 26.34 4.63
C SER A 66 -20.42 25.69 5.55
N PHE A 67 -20.07 25.36 6.79
CA PHE A 67 -21.01 24.76 7.74
C PHE A 67 -21.93 25.83 8.35
N GLN A 68 -23.21 25.79 8.00
CA GLN A 68 -24.23 26.74 8.46
C GLN A 68 -25.07 26.25 9.65
N GLY A 69 -24.84 25.03 10.17
CA GLY A 69 -25.61 24.47 11.29
C GLY A 69 -27.05 24.04 10.95
N LYS A 70 -27.43 24.02 9.67
CA LYS A 70 -28.77 23.58 9.20
C LYS A 70 -28.99 22.06 9.30
N SER A 71 -27.92 21.29 9.43
CA SER A 71 -27.91 19.84 9.62
C SER A 71 -26.98 19.49 10.78
N SER A 72 -27.01 18.23 11.22
CA SER A 72 -25.96 17.73 12.11
C SER A 72 -24.57 17.92 11.47
N PHE A 73 -23.55 18.14 12.30
CA PHE A 73 -22.19 18.28 11.81
C PHE A 73 -21.71 17.02 11.09
N ARG A 74 -22.01 15.83 11.64
CA ARG A 74 -21.63 14.55 11.02
C ARG A 74 -22.23 14.40 9.61
N THR A 75 -23.50 14.76 9.42
CA THR A 75 -24.14 14.71 8.09
C THR A 75 -23.45 15.61 7.08
N TRP A 76 -23.16 16.85 7.46
CA TRP A 76 -22.41 17.78 6.61
C TRP A 76 -20.98 17.26 6.34
N PHE A 77 -20.31 16.78 7.38
CA PHE A 77 -18.93 16.34 7.30
C PHE A 77 -18.75 15.11 6.40
N TYR A 78 -19.67 14.15 6.45
CA TYR A 78 -19.67 13.00 5.54
C TYR A 78 -19.86 13.43 4.08
N THR A 79 -20.65 14.48 3.82
CA THR A 79 -20.78 15.04 2.47
C THR A 79 -19.47 15.68 2.00
N VAL A 80 -18.78 16.40 2.90
CA VAL A 80 -17.45 16.96 2.63
C VAL A 80 -16.44 15.86 2.33
N LEU A 81 -16.36 14.81 3.15
CA LEU A 81 -15.46 13.67 2.94
C LEU A 81 -15.76 12.95 1.63
N ARG A 82 -17.03 12.72 1.29
CA ARG A 82 -17.42 12.11 0.02
C ARG A 82 -16.90 12.91 -1.17
N ASN A 83 -17.10 14.24 -1.16
CA ASN A 83 -16.66 15.11 -2.25
C ASN A 83 -15.13 15.12 -2.35
N MET A 84 -14.44 15.21 -1.21
CA MET A 84 -12.98 15.16 -1.17
C MET A 84 -12.43 13.83 -1.67
N LEU A 85 -13.08 12.71 -1.36
CA LEU A 85 -12.66 11.39 -1.82
C LEU A 85 -12.82 11.26 -3.34
N ILE A 86 -13.92 11.75 -3.89
CA ILE A 86 -14.14 11.78 -5.34
C ILE A 86 -13.07 12.66 -6.03
N ASP A 87 -12.78 13.83 -5.47
CA ASP A 87 -11.74 14.72 -5.99
C ASP A 87 -10.36 14.06 -5.93
N TRP A 88 -10.01 13.40 -4.82
CA TRP A 88 -8.77 12.63 -4.69
C TRP A 88 -8.70 11.49 -5.72
N MET A 89 -9.76 10.70 -5.85
CA MET A 89 -9.80 9.60 -6.83
C MET A 89 -9.57 10.11 -8.26
N ARG A 90 -10.12 11.29 -8.63
CA ARG A 90 -9.86 11.90 -9.95
C ARG A 90 -8.38 12.21 -10.17
N THR A 91 -7.72 12.81 -9.17
CA THR A 91 -6.28 13.11 -9.26
C THR A 91 -5.43 11.84 -9.39
N VAL A 92 -5.80 10.75 -8.70
CA VAL A 92 -5.09 9.47 -8.80
C VAL A 92 -5.27 8.81 -10.18
N HIS A 93 -6.45 8.94 -10.80
CA HIS A 93 -6.71 8.37 -12.13
C HIS A 93 -6.01 9.15 -13.26
N GLU A 94 -5.91 10.47 -13.13
CA GLU A 94 -5.19 11.31 -14.10
C GLU A 94 -3.69 10.96 -14.13
N VAL A 95 -3.05 10.78 -12.98
CA VAL A 95 -1.62 10.38 -12.88
C VAL A 95 -1.36 9.03 -13.56
N LYS A 96 -2.23 8.03 -13.35
CA LYS A 96 -2.10 6.70 -13.98
C LYS A 96 -2.27 6.71 -15.50
N THR A 97 -2.97 7.71 -16.05
CA THR A 97 -3.20 7.81 -17.50
C THR A 97 -1.98 8.39 -18.21
N VAL A 98 -1.23 9.27 -17.54
CA VAL A 98 0.00 9.89 -18.08
C VAL A 98 1.16 8.90 -18.13
N GLU A 99 1.31 8.00 -17.14
CA GLU A 99 2.34 6.95 -17.16
C GLU A 99 2.15 5.91 -18.29
N LYS A 100 0.92 5.76 -18.80
CA LYS A 100 0.59 4.79 -19.85
C LYS A 100 0.85 5.29 -21.28
N GLN A 101 1.37 6.51 -21.44
CA GLN A 101 1.75 7.11 -22.72
C GLN A 101 3.27 7.34 -22.88
N LYS A 102 4.08 6.40 -22.40
CA LYS A 102 5.37 6.10 -23.07
C LYS A 102 5.17 4.85 -23.90
N SER A 103 4.68 5.04 -25.12
CA SER A 103 4.76 4.02 -26.15
C SER A 103 6.24 3.80 -26.46
N ASP A 104 6.77 2.65 -26.06
CA ASP A 104 8.01 2.13 -26.62
C ASP A 104 7.75 1.78 -28.09
N GLU A 105 7.89 2.81 -28.92
CA GLU A 105 7.87 2.73 -30.36
C GLU A 105 9.24 2.25 -30.86
N ASP A 106 9.71 1.12 -30.33
CA ASP A 106 10.91 0.43 -30.82
C ASP A 106 10.81 -1.07 -30.56
N SER A 107 9.71 -1.67 -31.02
CA SER A 107 9.52 -3.12 -31.04
C SER A 107 9.70 -3.65 -32.46
N ARG A 108 10.95 -3.73 -32.92
CA ARG A 108 11.36 -4.68 -33.96
C ARG A 108 12.71 -5.29 -33.62
N ASN A 109 12.68 -6.62 -33.46
CA ASN A 109 13.82 -7.54 -33.48
C ASN A 109 14.93 -7.32 -32.44
N LEU A 110 14.87 -8.05 -31.33
CA LEU A 110 15.98 -8.89 -30.89
C LEU A 110 15.46 -10.11 -30.11
N GLN A 111 15.70 -11.28 -30.71
CA GLN A 111 16.11 -12.56 -30.15
C GLN A 111 15.47 -13.15 -28.88
N TRP A 112 15.15 -14.43 -29.03
CA TRP A 112 14.60 -15.36 -28.08
C TRP A 112 15.61 -15.74 -26.98
N ILE A 113 15.07 -15.87 -25.76
CA ILE A 113 15.65 -16.47 -24.55
C ILE A 113 16.77 -15.66 -23.87
N GLU A 114 16.64 -15.58 -22.54
CA GLU A 114 17.51 -14.96 -21.53
C GLU A 114 17.19 -13.51 -21.10
N THR A 115 17.12 -13.36 -19.77
CA THR A 115 17.22 -12.10 -19.02
C THR A 115 15.95 -11.25 -18.84
N VAL A 116 14.87 -11.86 -18.36
CA VAL A 116 14.33 -11.29 -17.11
C VAL A 116 14.83 -12.21 -16.02
N ALA A 117 16.04 -11.94 -15.55
CA ALA A 117 16.48 -12.50 -14.27
C ALA A 117 15.36 -12.20 -13.27
N ASP A 118 15.00 -13.16 -12.43
CA ASP A 118 14.31 -12.79 -11.20
C ASP A 118 15.26 -11.78 -10.52
N PRO A 119 14.81 -10.55 -10.19
CA PRO A 119 15.69 -9.55 -9.58
C PRO A 119 16.33 -10.04 -8.28
N GLU A 120 15.85 -11.17 -7.76
CA GLU A 120 16.37 -11.89 -6.61
C GLU A 120 17.78 -12.48 -6.79
N THR A 121 18.30 -12.58 -8.03
CA THR A 121 19.63 -13.15 -8.30
C THR A 121 20.78 -12.14 -8.23
N GLU A 122 20.50 -10.84 -8.18
CA GLU A 122 21.50 -9.77 -8.02
C GLU A 122 21.18 -8.93 -6.76
N ARG A 123 21.15 -9.57 -5.59
CA ARG A 123 21.15 -8.80 -4.35
C ARG A 123 22.57 -8.22 -4.14
N PRO A 124 22.71 -6.90 -3.90
CA PRO A 124 23.91 -6.36 -3.26
C PRO A 124 24.14 -7.14 -1.96
N ASP A 125 25.34 -7.11 -1.39
CA ASP A 125 25.62 -7.72 -0.08
C ASP A 125 24.53 -7.35 0.95
N ASP A 126 23.58 -8.27 1.18
CA ASP A 126 22.37 -8.04 1.99
C ASP A 126 22.78 -7.59 3.40
N SER A 127 23.99 -7.97 3.86
CA SER A 127 24.51 -7.62 5.18
C SER A 127 24.76 -6.11 5.33
N SER A 128 25.44 -5.50 4.35
CA SER A 128 25.77 -4.06 4.39
C SER A 128 24.51 -3.19 4.29
N PHE A 129 23.55 -3.60 3.46
CA PHE A 129 22.28 -2.89 3.34
C PHE A 129 21.46 -2.98 4.63
N MET A 130 21.41 -4.17 5.25
CA MET A 130 20.66 -4.36 6.49
C MET A 130 21.27 -3.59 7.66
N GLU A 131 22.61 -3.53 7.75
CA GLU A 131 23.30 -2.68 8.73
C GLU A 131 22.95 -1.19 8.55
N HIS A 132 23.03 -0.68 7.31
CA HIS A 132 22.66 0.71 6.99
C HIS A 132 21.18 1.00 7.28
N PHE A 133 20.30 0.07 6.93
CA PHE A 133 18.87 0.18 7.22
C PHE A 133 18.59 0.25 8.73
N HIS A 134 19.26 -0.58 9.53
CA HIS A 134 19.15 -0.55 10.98
C HIS A 134 19.68 0.77 11.57
N ASP A 135 20.76 1.34 11.03
CA ASP A 135 21.27 2.64 11.45
C ASP A 135 20.25 3.77 11.18
N ILE A 136 19.68 3.82 9.98
CA ILE A 136 18.65 4.82 9.64
C ILE A 136 17.41 4.66 10.51
N LEU A 137 16.97 3.42 10.77
CA LEU A 137 15.89 3.17 11.71
C LEU A 137 16.24 3.70 13.11
N GLY A 138 17.47 3.50 13.58
CA GLY A 138 17.96 4.00 14.87
C GLY A 138 18.03 5.53 14.95
N GLN A 139 18.21 6.22 13.82
CA GLN A 139 18.22 7.69 13.73
C GLN A 139 16.81 8.30 13.75
N LEU A 140 15.76 7.52 13.49
CA LEU A 140 14.39 8.02 13.53
C LEU A 140 13.98 8.42 14.97
N PRO A 141 13.19 9.49 15.14
CA PRO A 141 12.53 9.78 16.39
C PRO A 141 11.78 8.56 16.94
N ARG A 142 11.77 8.40 18.26
CA ARG A 142 11.30 7.17 18.92
C ARG A 142 9.88 6.78 18.51
N ASP A 143 8.95 7.73 18.49
CA ASP A 143 7.56 7.51 18.07
C ASP A 143 7.46 6.96 16.63
N LEU A 144 8.28 7.50 15.72
CA LEU A 144 8.31 7.08 14.32
C LEU A 144 8.90 5.69 14.19
N ASN A 145 10.00 5.42 14.89
CA ASN A 145 10.62 4.09 14.92
C ASN A 145 9.63 3.04 15.44
N MET A 146 8.92 3.33 16.53
CA MET A 146 7.94 2.41 17.11
C MET A 146 6.77 2.13 16.16
N VAL A 147 6.20 3.17 15.54
CA VAL A 147 5.15 2.98 14.53
C VAL A 147 5.64 2.11 13.39
N PHE A 148 6.85 2.36 12.88
CA PHE A 148 7.42 1.54 11.82
C PHE A 148 7.56 0.07 12.24
N LYS A 149 8.17 -0.18 13.41
CA LYS A 149 8.33 -1.53 13.96
C LYS A 149 6.99 -2.25 14.14
N LEU A 150 5.96 -1.57 14.63
CA LEU A 150 4.63 -2.16 14.80
C LEU A 150 3.92 -2.43 13.47
N VAL A 151 4.06 -1.56 12.47
CA VAL A 151 3.51 -1.80 11.11
C VAL A 151 4.20 -3.01 10.46
N PHE A 152 5.52 -3.15 10.65
CA PHE A 152 6.32 -4.23 10.09
C PHE A 152 6.70 -5.32 11.11
N ILE A 153 5.86 -5.52 12.13
CA ILE A 153 6.11 -6.40 13.28
C ILE A 153 6.34 -7.87 12.90
N TYR A 154 5.93 -8.27 11.70
CA TYR A 154 6.20 -9.60 11.19
C TYR A 154 7.68 -9.78 10.77
N TYR A 155 8.32 -8.71 10.30
CA TYR A 155 9.71 -8.72 9.82
C TYR A 155 10.70 -8.19 10.85
N LEU A 156 10.22 -7.36 11.78
CA LEU A 156 11.03 -6.71 12.79
C LEU A 156 10.67 -7.22 14.18
N ASP A 157 11.70 -7.44 14.98
CA ASP A 157 11.53 -7.78 16.38
C ASP A 157 11.56 -6.55 17.28
N LEU A 158 10.90 -6.68 18.43
CA LEU A 158 10.89 -5.65 19.46
C LEU A 158 11.96 -5.99 20.50
N GLU A 159 12.90 -5.07 20.65
CA GLU A 159 13.99 -5.12 21.62
C GLU A 159 13.50 -4.66 23.01
N GLN A 160 14.34 -4.84 24.04
CA GLN A 160 13.97 -4.47 25.40
C GLN A 160 13.59 -2.98 25.53
N ASP A 161 14.32 -2.08 24.86
CA ASP A 161 14.01 -0.65 24.86
C ASP A 161 12.64 -0.36 24.21
N ASP A 162 12.20 -1.18 23.25
CA ASP A 162 10.86 -1.06 22.64
C ASP A 162 9.75 -1.38 23.64
N TRP A 163 9.95 -2.42 24.46
CA TRP A 163 9.02 -2.76 25.53
C TRP A 163 8.99 -1.71 26.64
N ASP A 164 10.14 -1.12 26.97
CA ASP A 164 10.24 -0.03 27.94
C ASP A 164 9.51 1.23 27.43
N TYR A 165 9.66 1.56 26.14
CA TYR A 165 8.91 2.65 25.50
C TYR A 165 7.39 2.39 25.55
N LEU A 166 6.94 1.20 25.14
CA LEU A 166 5.52 0.85 25.15
C LEU A 166 4.92 0.95 26.57
N LYS A 167 5.68 0.51 27.58
CA LYS A 167 5.26 0.62 28.99
C LYS A 167 5.16 2.07 29.46
N ALA A 168 6.01 2.97 28.95
CA ALA A 168 6.01 4.37 29.35
C ALA A 168 4.87 5.18 28.69
N GLU A 169 4.59 4.90 27.41
CA GLU A 169 3.64 5.66 26.61
C GLU A 169 2.21 5.12 26.67
N THR A 170 2.02 3.84 27.01
CA THR A 170 0.69 3.22 27.05
C THR A 170 0.23 3.00 28.48
N GLY A 171 -1.08 3.14 28.72
CA GLY A 171 -1.69 2.82 30.01
C GLY A 171 -2.00 1.34 30.20
N ALA A 172 -1.67 0.49 29.22
CA ALA A 172 -2.04 -0.91 29.18
C ALA A 172 -1.00 -1.82 29.84
N GLU A 173 -1.47 -2.97 30.35
CA GLU A 173 -0.57 -4.00 30.88
C GLU A 173 0.29 -4.61 29.77
N LEU A 174 1.59 -4.75 30.05
CA LEU A 174 2.56 -5.24 29.06
C LEU A 174 2.21 -6.65 28.55
N THR A 175 1.58 -7.47 29.39
CA THR A 175 1.09 -8.81 29.04
C THR A 175 -0.02 -8.77 28.00
N ASP A 176 -0.92 -7.79 28.08
CA ASP A 176 -1.99 -7.61 27.09
C ASP A 176 -1.43 -7.13 25.75
N ILE A 177 -0.47 -6.21 25.79
CA ILE A 177 0.23 -5.73 24.58
C ILE A 177 0.97 -6.90 23.91
N ALA A 178 1.71 -7.70 24.68
CA ALA A 178 2.42 -8.86 24.18
C ALA A 178 1.47 -9.90 23.57
N ARG A 179 0.32 -10.17 24.21
CA ARG A 179 -0.72 -11.05 23.67
C ARG A 179 -1.25 -10.53 22.34
N ARG A 180 -1.59 -9.25 22.25
CA ARG A 180 -2.08 -8.61 21.00
C ARG A 180 -1.04 -8.70 19.89
N ILE A 181 0.24 -8.44 20.19
CA ILE A 181 1.34 -8.56 19.22
C ILE A 181 1.47 -10.01 18.73
N ALA A 182 1.39 -11.00 19.63
CA ALA A 182 1.47 -12.41 19.25
C ALA A 182 0.29 -12.83 18.35
N GLU A 183 -0.94 -12.42 18.69
CA GLU A 183 -2.13 -12.64 17.87
C GLU A 183 -1.97 -12.00 16.48
N GLN A 184 -1.46 -10.76 16.43
CA GLN A 184 -1.22 -10.07 15.17
C GLN A 184 -0.14 -10.79 14.34
N LYS A 185 0.98 -11.22 14.94
CA LYS A 185 2.03 -11.98 14.23
C LYS A 185 1.47 -13.26 13.62
N ASN A 186 0.58 -13.98 14.32
CA ASN A 186 -0.07 -15.18 13.77
C ASN A 186 -0.96 -14.87 12.56
N GLU A 187 -1.78 -13.82 12.63
CA GLU A 187 -2.60 -13.39 11.50
C GLU A 187 -1.74 -12.98 10.29
N LEU A 188 -0.63 -12.28 10.54
CA LEU A 188 0.32 -11.89 9.50
C LEU A 188 1.04 -13.11 8.90
N ALA A 189 1.35 -14.14 9.69
CA ALA A 189 1.93 -15.39 9.19
C ALA A 189 0.99 -16.09 8.20
N GLU A 190 -0.30 -16.20 8.52
CA GLU A 190 -1.31 -16.78 7.60
C GLU A 190 -1.40 -16.00 6.28
N ARG A 191 -1.41 -14.66 6.36
CA ARG A 191 -1.38 -13.79 5.18
C ARG A 191 -0.09 -13.99 4.36
N SER A 192 1.05 -14.16 5.02
CA SER A 192 2.33 -14.41 4.35
C SER A 192 2.32 -15.72 3.57
N THR A 193 1.74 -16.79 4.12
CA THR A 193 1.56 -18.06 3.40
C THR A 193 0.70 -17.86 2.15
N GLY A 194 -0.42 -17.15 2.26
CA GLY A 194 -1.27 -16.84 1.10
C GLY A 194 -0.56 -16.01 0.03
N ASN A 195 0.36 -15.12 0.41
CA ASN A 195 1.19 -14.37 -0.52
C ASN A 195 2.24 -15.26 -1.21
N GLN A 196 2.82 -16.22 -0.49
CA GLN A 196 3.73 -17.21 -1.04
C GLN A 196 3.03 -18.10 -2.08
N ASP A 197 1.81 -18.55 -1.81
CA ASP A 197 1.01 -19.30 -2.80
C ASP A 197 0.76 -18.49 -4.08
N GLN A 198 0.57 -17.17 -3.96
CA GLN A 198 0.43 -16.28 -5.12
C GLN A 198 1.74 -16.14 -5.90
N GLN A 199 2.89 -16.13 -5.21
CA GLN A 199 4.21 -16.14 -5.84
C GLN A 199 4.45 -17.46 -6.57
N ASP A 200 4.17 -18.60 -5.96
CA ASP A 200 4.27 -19.92 -6.59
C ASP A 200 3.37 -20.02 -7.83
N LYS A 201 2.20 -19.37 -7.78
CA LYS A 201 1.31 -19.25 -8.94
C LYS A 201 1.91 -18.42 -10.08
N ILE A 202 2.66 -17.34 -9.79
CA ILE A 202 3.39 -16.58 -10.81
C ILE A 202 4.40 -17.51 -11.51
N THR A 203 5.16 -18.28 -10.73
CA THR A 203 6.14 -19.25 -11.22
C THR A 203 5.48 -20.35 -12.07
N SER A 204 4.40 -20.94 -11.57
CA SER A 204 3.63 -21.96 -12.29
C SER A 204 3.06 -21.44 -13.61
N LEU A 205 2.53 -20.20 -13.63
CA LEU A 205 2.06 -19.56 -14.86
C LEU A 205 3.19 -19.32 -15.86
N TYR A 206 4.37 -18.90 -15.38
CA TYR A 206 5.55 -18.73 -16.22
C TYR A 206 5.97 -20.04 -16.89
N LEU A 207 6.12 -21.12 -16.11
CA LEU A 207 6.46 -22.44 -16.63
C LEU A 207 5.43 -22.93 -17.66
N SER A 208 4.13 -22.76 -17.36
CA SER A 208 3.06 -23.14 -18.29
C SER A 208 3.06 -22.31 -19.58
N ILE A 209 3.40 -21.02 -19.52
CA ILE A 209 3.55 -20.18 -20.72
C ILE A 209 4.74 -20.66 -21.56
N LEU A 210 5.86 -21.01 -20.92
CA LEU A 210 7.03 -21.55 -21.63
C LEU A 210 6.68 -22.85 -22.37
N GLU A 211 6.02 -23.79 -21.70
CA GLU A 211 5.56 -25.05 -22.31
C GLU A 211 4.65 -24.80 -23.52
N LEU A 212 3.67 -23.90 -23.40
CA LEU A 212 2.77 -23.54 -24.50
C LEU A 212 3.51 -22.86 -25.66
N LYS A 213 4.48 -22.00 -25.38
CA LYS A 213 5.33 -21.38 -26.42
C LYS A 213 6.18 -22.42 -27.13
N THR A 214 6.77 -23.37 -26.41
CA THR A 214 7.51 -24.47 -27.02
C THR A 214 6.59 -25.33 -27.88
N LYS A 215 5.38 -25.64 -27.42
CA LYS A 215 4.38 -26.38 -28.21
C LYS A 215 3.99 -25.61 -29.49
N LYS A 216 3.74 -24.31 -29.37
CA LYS A 216 3.47 -23.42 -30.52
C LYS A 216 4.60 -23.48 -31.55
N SER A 217 5.85 -23.34 -31.12
CA SER A 217 7.03 -23.38 -32.02
C SER A 217 7.16 -24.72 -32.73
N ARG A 218 6.87 -25.85 -32.06
CA ARG A 218 6.88 -27.18 -32.69
C ARG A 218 5.79 -27.32 -33.75
N LEU A 219 4.56 -26.92 -33.44
CA LEU A 219 3.46 -26.96 -34.41
C LEU A 219 3.74 -26.10 -35.64
N LEU A 220 4.27 -24.88 -35.45
CA LEU A 220 4.67 -24.03 -36.57
C LEU A 220 5.74 -24.68 -37.45
N ALA A 221 6.75 -25.32 -36.85
CA ALA A 221 7.78 -26.03 -37.60
C ALA A 221 7.22 -27.26 -38.35
N GLU A 222 6.25 -27.98 -37.78
CA GLU A 222 5.57 -29.09 -38.44
C GLU A 222 4.74 -28.60 -39.64
N MET A 223 4.01 -27.49 -39.48
CA MET A 223 3.22 -26.83 -40.54
C MET A 223 4.09 -26.31 -41.69
N GLU A 224 5.33 -25.89 -41.45
CA GLU A 224 6.27 -25.49 -42.51
C GLU A 224 6.73 -26.67 -43.38
N THR A 225 6.69 -27.90 -42.86
CA THR A 225 7.19 -29.11 -43.54
C THR A 225 6.11 -29.91 -44.29
N ARG A 226 4.81 -29.61 -44.10
CA ARG A 226 3.67 -30.33 -44.69
C ARG A 226 2.60 -29.37 -45.22
N ASN A 227 1.75 -29.83 -46.15
CA ASN A 227 0.57 -29.05 -46.55
C ASN A 227 -0.39 -28.94 -45.36
N VAL A 228 -0.65 -27.71 -44.94
CA VAL A 228 -1.40 -27.34 -43.73
C VAL A 228 -2.79 -27.99 -43.67
N ASP A 229 -3.06 -28.74 -42.61
CA ASP A 229 -4.40 -29.25 -42.27
C ASP A 229 -5.21 -28.13 -41.58
N PRO A 230 -6.46 -27.83 -42.00
CA PRO A 230 -7.36 -26.91 -41.29
C PRO A 230 -7.47 -27.15 -39.77
N GLY A 231 -7.27 -28.38 -39.29
CA GLY A 231 -7.25 -28.71 -37.87
C GLY A 231 -6.09 -28.08 -37.07
N GLU A 232 -4.93 -27.91 -37.70
CA GLU A 232 -3.70 -27.39 -37.07
C GLU A 232 -3.81 -25.87 -36.79
N GLY A 233 -4.48 -25.13 -37.67
CA GLY A 233 -4.74 -23.70 -37.47
C GLY A 233 -5.64 -23.42 -36.26
N ALA A 234 -6.69 -24.23 -36.07
CA ALA A 234 -7.57 -24.11 -34.91
C ALA A 234 -6.85 -24.49 -33.59
N GLU A 235 -5.87 -25.39 -33.63
CA GLU A 235 -5.04 -25.71 -32.47
C GLU A 235 -4.06 -24.58 -32.13
N LEU A 236 -3.47 -23.95 -33.16
CA LEU A 236 -2.59 -22.79 -32.99
C LEU A 236 -3.33 -21.63 -32.31
N ASP A 237 -4.51 -21.26 -32.81
CA ASP A 237 -5.35 -20.20 -32.23
C ASP A 237 -5.69 -20.47 -30.76
N ARG A 238 -5.99 -21.73 -30.43
CA ARG A 238 -6.26 -22.14 -29.03
C ARG A 238 -5.02 -21.95 -28.15
N ILE A 239 -3.84 -22.35 -28.64
CA ILE A 239 -2.59 -22.20 -27.89
C ILE A 239 -2.27 -20.72 -27.69
N GLU A 240 -2.43 -19.89 -28.71
CA GLU A 240 -2.23 -18.44 -28.61
C GLU A 240 -3.18 -17.81 -27.59
N HIS A 241 -4.46 -18.14 -27.64
CA HIS A 241 -5.43 -17.64 -26.67
C HIS A 241 -5.10 -18.07 -25.22
N LEU A 242 -4.64 -19.31 -25.04
CA LEU A 242 -4.21 -19.79 -23.72
C LEU A 242 -2.95 -19.08 -23.21
N ILE A 243 -1.99 -18.79 -24.09
CA ILE A 243 -0.80 -18.01 -23.77
C ILE A 243 -1.21 -16.61 -23.32
N GLU A 244 -2.03 -15.92 -24.11
CA GLU A 244 -2.50 -14.56 -23.81
C GLU A 244 -3.25 -14.50 -22.47
N LYS A 245 -4.16 -15.45 -22.23
CA LYS A 245 -4.90 -15.53 -20.97
C LYS A 245 -3.98 -15.72 -19.77
N LYS A 246 -2.98 -16.61 -19.88
CA LYS A 246 -2.01 -16.87 -18.79
C LYS A 246 -1.06 -15.70 -18.59
N GLN A 247 -0.63 -15.03 -19.66
CA GLN A 247 0.17 -13.79 -19.58
C GLN A 247 -0.59 -12.70 -18.84
N ASN A 248 -1.83 -12.41 -19.23
CA ASN A 248 -2.69 -11.46 -18.53
C ASN A 248 -2.88 -11.80 -17.04
N GLN A 249 -3.00 -13.09 -16.70
CA GLN A 249 -3.10 -13.52 -15.31
C GLN A 249 -1.80 -13.30 -14.53
N ARG A 250 -0.64 -13.64 -15.13
CA ARG A 250 0.68 -13.43 -14.56
C ARG A 250 0.95 -11.94 -14.34
N ASP A 251 0.66 -11.10 -15.34
CA ASP A 251 0.90 -9.66 -15.29
C ASP A 251 0.06 -8.98 -14.20
N ARG A 252 -1.19 -9.42 -13.99
CA ARG A 252 -2.01 -8.96 -12.86
C ARG A 252 -1.38 -9.29 -11.50
N LEU A 253 -0.82 -10.50 -11.34
CA LEU A 253 -0.16 -10.90 -10.10
C LEU A 253 1.17 -10.13 -9.90
N ILE A 254 1.96 -9.96 -10.96
CA ILE A 254 3.19 -9.15 -10.91
C ILE A 254 2.87 -7.68 -10.58
N GLN A 255 1.82 -7.11 -11.16
CA GLN A 255 1.37 -5.76 -10.80
C GLN A 255 0.96 -5.67 -9.34
N LYS A 256 0.31 -6.70 -8.79
CA LYS A 256 0.01 -6.75 -7.36
C LYS A 256 1.27 -6.79 -6.50
N ARG A 257 2.25 -7.63 -6.89
CA ARG A 257 3.56 -7.71 -6.22
C ARG A 257 4.29 -6.36 -6.25
N LYS A 258 4.37 -5.71 -7.42
CA LYS A 258 4.99 -4.38 -7.59
C LYS A 258 4.35 -3.28 -6.74
N LYS A 259 3.04 -3.40 -6.45
CA LYS A 259 2.34 -2.50 -5.53
C LYS A 259 2.57 -2.82 -4.05
N GLY A 260 3.44 -3.77 -3.73
CA GLY A 260 3.73 -4.15 -2.35
C GLY A 260 2.65 -5.00 -1.68
N HIS A 261 1.63 -5.50 -2.41
CA HIS A 261 0.58 -6.33 -1.81
C HIS A 261 1.09 -7.68 -1.28
N PHE A 262 2.31 -8.08 -1.63
CA PHE A 262 2.94 -9.30 -1.13
C PHE A 262 3.69 -9.07 0.19
N VAL A 263 3.94 -7.80 0.55
CA VAL A 263 4.51 -7.41 1.84
C VAL A 263 3.40 -7.40 2.87
N VAL A 264 3.60 -8.15 3.95
CA VAL A 264 2.63 -8.29 5.02
C VAL A 264 2.84 -7.18 6.05
N ARG A 265 1.81 -6.36 6.25
CA ARG A 265 1.83 -5.25 7.20
C ARG A 265 0.72 -5.41 8.22
N ALA A 266 1.00 -5.02 9.46
CA ALA A 266 -0.01 -4.89 10.47
C ALA A 266 -1.00 -3.78 10.08
N PRO A 267 -2.31 -3.99 10.27
CA PRO A 267 -3.30 -2.95 10.02
C PRO A 267 -3.03 -1.69 10.83
N TYR A 268 -3.28 -0.50 10.29
CA TYR A 268 -3.07 0.74 11.06
C TYR A 268 -3.95 0.81 12.31
N ARG A 269 -5.09 0.13 12.31
CA ARG A 269 -5.94 -0.04 13.48
C ARG A 269 -5.21 -0.77 14.61
N PHE A 270 -4.42 -1.81 14.31
CA PHE A 270 -3.64 -2.52 15.31
C PHE A 270 -2.63 -1.57 15.98
N VAL A 271 -1.89 -0.80 15.17
CA VAL A 271 -0.90 0.17 15.68
C VAL A 271 -1.56 1.26 16.52
N SER A 272 -2.70 1.77 16.04
CA SER A 272 -3.56 2.73 16.74
C SER A 272 -4.01 2.20 18.11
N ASP A 273 -4.45 0.94 18.16
CA ASP A 273 -4.94 0.31 19.39
C ASP A 273 -3.80 -0.04 20.38
N VAL A 274 -2.58 -0.27 19.89
CA VAL A 274 -1.40 -0.52 20.73
C VAL A 274 -0.84 0.79 21.31
N LEU A 275 -0.72 1.84 20.50
CA LEU A 275 -0.12 3.11 20.90
C LEU A 275 -1.12 4.14 21.44
N GLU A 276 -2.41 3.83 21.46
CA GLU A 276 -3.49 4.74 21.87
C GLU A 276 -3.53 6.07 21.08
N ILE A 277 -3.12 6.03 19.81
CA ILE A 277 -3.14 7.16 18.88
C ILE A 277 -4.14 6.92 17.75
N PRO A 278 -4.76 7.96 17.16
CA PRO A 278 -5.66 7.78 16.01
C PRO A 278 -4.96 7.17 14.78
N GLU A 279 -5.69 6.40 13.96
CA GLU A 279 -5.16 5.78 12.73
C GLU A 279 -4.62 6.81 11.72
N GLY A 280 -5.19 8.01 11.70
CA GLY A 280 -4.68 9.11 10.90
C GLY A 280 -3.33 9.64 11.38
N SER A 281 -3.02 9.54 12.68
CA SER A 281 -1.68 9.85 13.20
C SER A 281 -0.66 8.83 12.70
N VAL A 282 -1.02 7.54 12.68
CA VAL A 282 -0.21 6.48 12.07
C VAL A 282 0.08 6.81 10.62
N SER A 283 -0.93 7.24 9.86
CA SER A 283 -0.78 7.65 8.45
C SER A 283 0.22 8.80 8.26
N VAL A 284 0.17 9.83 9.13
CA VAL A 284 1.10 10.97 9.09
C VAL A 284 2.51 10.55 9.48
N MET A 285 2.66 9.72 10.51
CA MET A 285 3.96 9.20 10.94
C MET A 285 4.59 8.34 9.84
N MET A 286 3.81 7.44 9.24
CA MET A 286 4.25 6.62 8.10
C MET A 286 4.67 7.48 6.90
N SER A 287 3.93 8.55 6.58
CA SER A 287 4.36 9.49 5.53
C SER A 287 5.73 10.10 5.83
N ARG A 288 5.97 10.53 7.07
CA ARG A 288 7.26 11.13 7.48
C ARG A 288 8.40 10.12 7.43
N ILE A 289 8.15 8.89 7.83
CA ILE A 289 9.13 7.80 7.76
C ILE A 289 9.50 7.53 6.31
N MET A 290 8.50 7.41 5.43
CA MET A 290 8.73 7.22 3.99
C MET A 290 9.48 8.39 3.36
N ASP A 291 9.22 9.62 3.79
CA ASP A 291 9.96 10.79 3.34
C ASP A 291 11.41 10.75 3.83
N ALA A 292 11.67 10.35 5.08
CA ALA A 292 13.03 10.18 5.59
C ALA A 292 13.81 9.13 4.78
N PHE A 293 13.18 7.98 4.48
CA PHE A 293 13.77 6.93 3.66
C PHE A 293 14.04 7.37 2.21
N ARG A 294 13.19 8.22 1.64
CA ARG A 294 13.41 8.77 0.29
C ARG A 294 14.58 9.76 0.23
N MET A 295 14.96 10.36 1.35
CA MET A 295 16.12 11.26 1.40
C MET A 295 17.44 10.49 1.45
N ASP A 296 17.43 9.25 1.91
CA ASP A 296 18.60 8.38 1.87
C ASP A 296 18.78 7.74 0.48
N PRO A 297 19.95 7.90 -0.17
CA PRO A 297 20.16 7.43 -1.54
C PRO A 297 20.17 5.90 -1.67
N GLU A 298 20.64 5.17 -0.65
CA GLU A 298 20.72 3.71 -0.70
C GLU A 298 19.34 3.08 -0.51
N ILE A 299 18.59 3.54 0.50
CA ILE A 299 17.21 3.09 0.72
C ILE A 299 16.32 3.52 -0.46
N ARG A 300 16.48 4.75 -0.97
CA ARG A 300 15.71 5.21 -2.13
C ARG A 300 15.93 4.31 -3.35
N LYS A 301 17.17 3.87 -3.59
CA LYS A 301 17.49 2.93 -4.66
C LYS A 301 16.74 1.62 -4.46
N ALA A 302 16.77 1.06 -3.25
CA ALA A 302 16.07 -0.18 -2.91
C ALA A 302 14.53 -0.09 -2.95
N ILE A 303 13.93 1.09 -2.75
CA ILE A 303 12.48 1.30 -2.77
C ILE A 303 11.95 1.57 -4.20
N LEU A 304 12.74 2.20 -5.07
CA LEU A 304 12.30 2.68 -6.40
C LEU A 304 12.76 1.82 -7.58
N GLU A 305 13.82 1.03 -7.44
CA GLU A 305 14.38 0.14 -8.47
C GLU A 305 14.01 -1.32 -8.21
#